data_AF-A0ABD1UGZ9-F1
#
_entry.id   AF-A0ABD1UGZ9-F1
#
_cell.length_a   1.000
_cell.length_b   1.000
_cell.length_c   1.000
_cell.angle_alpha   90.00
_cell.angle_beta   90.00
_cell.angle_gamma   90.00
#
_symmetry.space_group_name_H-M   'P 1'
#
loop_
_entity.id
_entity.type
_entity.pdbx_description
1 polymer ?
#
loop_
_entity_poly.entity_id
_entity_poly.type
_entity_poly.pdbx_seq_one_letter_code
_entity_poly.pdbx_strand_id
1 'polypeptide(L)'
;MMGRKIAEAMSNKSSRQQSMVLEEDPFSLEGKDELLKDFIARFNRATLGIKELQMSTVVTAMMSGTRNRHFKMSLSKNPPNTMHELLRRGEKYVDAEEAYLITKSMKDRSEPESNKRKIPGELEPQNNRGKLTQDETR
;
A
#
# COMPACT_ATOMS: atom_id res chain seq x y z
N MET A 1 -38.09 28.05 27.10
CA MET A 1 -36.65 28.30 26.83
C MET A 1 -36.02 27.13 26.04
N MET A 2 -36.36 26.94 24.76
CA MET A 2 -35.86 25.81 23.95
C MET A 2 -34.80 26.19 22.89
N GLY A 3 -34.57 27.48 22.63
CA GLY A 3 -33.72 27.93 21.50
C GLY A 3 -32.20 27.91 21.71
N ARG A 4 -31.70 27.72 22.94
CA ARG A 4 -30.24 27.84 23.22
C ARG A 4 -29.45 26.55 22.91
N LYS A 5 -30.05 25.38 23.08
CA LYS A 5 -29.36 24.08 22.92
C LYS A 5 -28.94 23.78 21.47
N ILE A 6 -29.75 24.19 20.49
CA ILE A 6 -29.45 24.00 19.07
C ILE A 6 -28.30 24.89 18.60
N ALA A 7 -28.23 26.14 19.06
CA ALA A 7 -27.13 27.04 18.74
C ALA A 7 -25.79 26.55 19.32
N GLU A 8 -25.81 26.01 20.52
CA GLU A 8 -24.63 25.45 21.19
C GLU A 8 -24.14 24.15 20.51
N ALA A 9 -25.05 23.27 20.07
CA ALA A 9 -24.70 22.07 19.31
C ALA A 9 -24.12 22.41 17.92
N MET A 10 -24.64 23.44 17.25
CA MET A 10 -24.09 23.91 15.96
C MET A 10 -22.76 24.64 16.13
N SER A 11 -22.59 25.40 17.21
CA SER A 11 -21.32 26.03 17.57
C SER A 11 -20.26 24.97 17.91
N ASN A 12 -20.58 23.96 18.72
CA ASN A 12 -19.66 22.85 19.01
C ASN A 12 -19.35 21.99 17.78
N LYS A 13 -20.29 21.82 16.84
CA LYS A 13 -20.05 21.11 15.58
C LYS A 13 -19.18 21.93 14.63
N SER A 14 -19.34 23.26 14.59
CA SER A 14 -18.50 24.17 13.82
C SER A 14 -17.10 24.28 14.43
N SER A 15 -16.98 24.37 15.75
CA SER A 15 -15.70 24.43 16.46
C SER A 15 -14.95 23.10 16.45
N ARG A 16 -15.64 21.94 16.50
CA ARG A 16 -15.02 20.62 16.27
C ARG A 16 -14.60 20.42 14.81
N GLN A 17 -15.33 20.99 13.86
CA GLN A 17 -14.90 20.99 12.46
C GLN A 17 -13.69 21.92 12.28
N GLN A 18 -13.72 23.13 12.85
CA GLN A 18 -12.60 24.08 12.81
C GLN A 18 -11.35 23.57 13.54
N SER A 19 -11.49 22.88 14.68
CA SER A 19 -10.36 22.25 15.39
C SER A 19 -9.78 21.04 14.66
N MET A 20 -10.55 20.44 13.74
CA MET A 20 -10.10 19.33 12.89
C MET A 20 -9.50 19.83 11.56
N VAL A 21 -9.61 21.13 11.26
CA VAL A 21 -9.05 21.76 10.04
C VAL A 21 -7.60 22.22 10.24
N LEU A 22 -7.07 22.24 11.49
CA LEU A 22 -5.80 22.91 11.80
C LEU A 22 -4.64 22.02 12.30
N GLU A 23 -4.77 20.69 12.33
CA GLU A 23 -3.67 19.83 12.81
C GLU A 23 -2.91 19.07 11.72
N GLU A 24 -3.41 19.03 10.48
CA GLU A 24 -2.72 18.38 9.37
C GLU A 24 -2.60 19.37 8.22
N ASP A 25 -1.38 19.66 7.75
CA ASP A 25 -1.22 20.43 6.53
C ASP A 25 -1.99 19.67 5.42
N PRO A 26 -3.01 20.29 4.81
CA PRO A 26 -3.90 19.64 3.83
C PRO A 26 -3.16 19.00 2.65
N PHE A 27 -1.91 19.41 2.41
CA PHE A 27 -1.04 18.93 1.35
C PHE A 27 0.21 18.20 1.87
N SER A 28 0.18 17.79 3.15
CA SER A 28 1.23 17.01 3.77
C SER A 28 1.61 15.81 2.91
N LEU A 29 2.90 15.49 2.89
CA LEU A 29 3.42 14.30 2.25
C LEU A 29 2.75 13.05 2.82
N GLU A 30 2.45 12.10 1.95
CA GLU A 30 2.03 10.75 2.31
C GLU A 30 3.05 10.16 3.30
N GLY A 31 2.53 9.66 4.43
CA GLY A 31 3.32 9.09 5.51
C GLY A 31 4.15 7.89 5.05
N LYS A 32 5.15 7.48 5.86
CA LYS A 32 6.01 6.33 5.50
C LYS A 32 5.23 5.02 5.35
N ASP A 33 4.21 4.84 6.18
CA ASP A 33 3.37 3.65 6.26
C ASP A 33 1.90 3.93 5.88
N GLU A 34 1.64 5.11 5.31
CA GLU A 34 0.31 5.50 4.85
C GLU A 34 0.02 4.83 3.50
N LEU A 35 -1.18 4.26 3.35
CA LEU A 35 -1.64 3.72 2.08
C LEU A 35 -2.14 4.84 1.18
N LEU A 36 -2.05 4.64 -0.14
CA LEU A 36 -2.46 5.64 -1.12
C LEU A 36 -3.94 6.07 -0.94
N LYS A 37 -4.80 5.14 -0.50
CA LYS A 37 -6.21 5.42 -0.23
C LYS A 37 -6.43 6.40 0.91
N ASP A 38 -5.62 6.30 1.97
CA ASP A 38 -5.75 7.14 3.16
C ASP A 38 -5.25 8.55 2.84
N PHE A 39 -4.14 8.64 2.09
CA PHE A 39 -3.64 9.89 1.55
C PHE A 39 -4.65 10.58 0.64
N ILE A 40 -5.24 9.87 -0.34
CA ILE A 40 -6.24 10.45 -1.26
C ILE A 40 -7.48 10.93 -0.50
N ALA A 41 -7.95 10.17 0.50
CA ALA A 41 -9.09 10.57 1.31
C ALA A 41 -8.82 11.84 2.11
N ARG A 42 -7.64 11.95 2.73
CA ARG A 42 -7.18 13.16 3.43
C ARG A 42 -7.06 14.35 2.48
N PHE A 43 -6.39 14.16 1.35
CA PHE A 43 -6.22 15.19 0.32
C PHE A 43 -7.58 15.72 -0.16
N ASN A 44 -8.52 14.82 -0.49
CA ASN A 44 -9.84 15.22 -0.94
C ASN A 44 -10.57 16.06 0.13
N ARG A 45 -10.58 15.59 1.39
CA ARG A 45 -11.19 16.30 2.52
C ARG A 45 -10.61 17.70 2.70
N ALA A 46 -9.30 17.82 2.60
CA ALA A 46 -8.57 19.08 2.65
C ALA A 46 -8.99 20.05 1.54
N THR A 47 -9.16 19.56 0.30
CA THR A 47 -9.53 20.40 -0.84
C THR A 47 -10.98 20.88 -0.83
N LEU A 48 -11.91 20.14 -0.19
CA LEU A 48 -13.33 20.51 -0.13
C LEU A 48 -13.61 21.83 0.60
N GLY A 49 -12.71 22.26 1.48
CA GLY A 49 -12.83 23.53 2.22
C GLY A 49 -12.35 24.76 1.44
N ILE A 50 -11.72 24.59 0.27
CA ILE A 50 -11.03 25.67 -0.44
C ILE A 50 -11.90 26.14 -1.63
N LYS A 51 -12.46 27.35 -1.50
CA LYS A 51 -13.47 27.90 -2.44
C LYS A 51 -12.94 28.12 -3.87
N GLU A 52 -11.64 28.36 -4.03
CA GLU A 52 -11.01 28.73 -5.32
C GLU A 52 -9.65 28.05 -5.50
N LEU A 53 -9.65 26.72 -5.62
CA LEU A 53 -8.42 25.95 -5.83
C LEU A 53 -8.13 25.76 -7.32
N GLN A 54 -7.01 26.30 -7.79
CA GLN A 54 -6.56 26.13 -9.18
C GLN A 54 -6.14 24.67 -9.42
N MET A 55 -6.60 24.06 -10.51
CA MET A 55 -6.31 22.65 -10.81
C MET A 55 -4.81 22.35 -10.90
N SER A 56 -4.01 23.29 -11.43
CA SER A 56 -2.55 23.18 -11.46
C SER A 56 -1.94 23.06 -10.06
N THR A 57 -2.46 23.83 -9.10
CA THR A 57 -2.06 23.75 -7.68
C THR A 57 -2.45 22.40 -7.08
N VAL A 58 -3.67 21.92 -7.36
CA VAL A 58 -4.13 20.59 -6.92
C VAL A 58 -3.18 19.49 -7.43
N VAL A 59 -2.93 19.47 -8.74
CA VAL A 59 -2.13 18.42 -9.37
C VAL A 59 -0.69 18.46 -8.86
N THR A 60 -0.13 19.66 -8.70
CA THR A 60 1.21 19.85 -8.11
C THR A 60 1.26 19.32 -6.69
N ALA A 61 0.29 19.68 -5.85
CA ALA A 61 0.23 19.24 -4.47
C ALA A 61 0.00 17.72 -4.34
N MET A 62 -0.82 17.13 -5.20
CA MET A 62 -1.02 15.67 -5.25
C MET A 62 0.28 14.96 -5.65
N MET A 63 0.99 15.47 -6.66
CA MET A 63 2.26 14.90 -7.13
C MET A 63 3.39 15.05 -6.11
N SER A 64 3.44 16.17 -5.38
CA SER A 64 4.41 16.33 -4.30
C SER A 64 4.04 15.46 -3.10
N GLY A 65 2.76 15.39 -2.76
CA GLY A 65 2.22 14.67 -1.61
C GLY A 65 2.39 13.16 -1.71
N THR A 66 2.11 12.56 -2.86
CA THR A 66 2.13 11.09 -2.96
C THR A 66 3.53 10.49 -3.17
N ARG A 67 3.76 9.34 -2.52
CA ARG A 67 4.93 8.48 -2.71
C ARG A 67 4.77 7.55 -3.92
N ASN A 68 3.53 7.27 -4.35
CA ASN A 68 3.26 6.34 -5.45
C ASN A 68 3.82 6.87 -6.78
N ARG A 69 4.97 6.31 -7.20
CA ARG A 69 5.71 6.76 -8.38
C ARG A 69 4.93 6.58 -9.67
N HIS A 70 4.17 5.49 -9.81
CA HIS A 70 3.39 5.22 -11.02
C HIS A 70 2.22 6.19 -11.16
N PHE A 71 1.58 6.53 -10.04
CA PHE A 71 0.54 7.55 -10.02
C PHE A 71 1.09 8.92 -10.42
N LYS A 72 2.23 9.35 -9.84
CA LYS A 72 2.91 10.61 -10.23
C LYS A 72 3.20 10.70 -11.72
N MET A 73 3.75 9.63 -12.31
CA MET A 73 4.00 9.60 -13.75
C MET A 73 2.71 9.70 -14.57
N SER A 74 1.64 9.06 -14.11
CA SER A 74 0.32 9.13 -14.75
C SER A 74 -0.19 10.56 -14.83
N LEU A 75 -0.08 11.30 -13.71
CA LEU A 75 -0.47 12.71 -13.62
C LEU A 75 0.41 13.62 -14.48
N SER A 76 1.71 13.37 -14.52
CA SER A 76 2.63 14.14 -15.36
C SER A 76 2.40 13.92 -16.86
N LYS A 77 2.11 12.67 -17.27
CA LYS A 77 1.87 12.32 -18.68
C LYS A 77 0.52 12.82 -19.19
N ASN A 78 -0.50 12.75 -18.33
CA ASN A 78 -1.85 13.19 -18.67
C ASN A 78 -2.45 13.96 -17.48
N PRO A 79 -2.16 15.27 -17.38
CA PRO A 79 -2.63 16.09 -16.27
C PRO A 79 -4.16 16.16 -16.26
N PRO A 80 -4.82 15.89 -15.12
CA PRO A 80 -6.26 16.02 -15.03
C PRO A 80 -6.69 17.49 -15.05
N ASN A 81 -7.84 17.75 -15.68
CA ASN A 81 -8.42 19.10 -15.75
C ASN A 81 -9.51 19.33 -14.69
N THR A 82 -9.95 18.27 -14.01
CA THR A 82 -11.01 18.32 -13.01
C THR A 82 -10.66 17.47 -11.79
N MET A 83 -11.22 17.82 -10.62
CA MET A 83 -11.08 17.02 -9.40
C MET A 83 -11.62 15.60 -9.60
N HIS A 84 -12.73 15.46 -10.32
CA HIS A 84 -13.32 14.16 -10.61
C HIS A 84 -12.36 13.26 -11.40
N GLU A 85 -11.70 13.79 -12.43
CA GLU A 85 -10.72 13.04 -13.20
C GLU A 85 -9.52 12.63 -12.36
N LEU A 86 -9.02 13.54 -11.51
CA LEU A 86 -7.92 13.28 -10.59
C LEU A 86 -8.25 12.15 -9.62
N LEU A 87 -9.41 12.22 -8.94
CA LEU A 87 -9.84 11.24 -7.95
C LEU A 87 -10.12 9.88 -8.59
N ARG A 88 -10.83 9.84 -9.72
CA ARG A 88 -11.08 8.60 -10.47
C ARG A 88 -9.78 7.93 -10.92
N ARG A 89 -8.76 8.71 -11.28
CA ARG A 89 -7.44 8.18 -11.61
C ARG A 89 -6.75 7.64 -10.36
N GLY A 90 -6.83 8.35 -9.24
CA GLY A 90 -6.33 7.91 -7.94
C GLY A 90 -6.90 6.56 -7.50
N GLU A 91 -8.23 6.37 -7.61
CA GLU A 91 -8.91 5.10 -7.29
C GLU A 91 -8.30 3.90 -8.03
N LYS A 92 -7.99 4.04 -9.33
CA LYS A 92 -7.36 2.96 -10.09
C LYS A 92 -5.99 2.53 -9.54
N TYR A 93 -5.24 3.47 -8.98
CA TYR A 93 -3.94 3.17 -8.36
C TYR A 93 -4.08 2.63 -6.95
N VAL A 94 -5.14 3.02 -6.22
CA VAL A 94 -5.53 2.39 -4.96
C VAL A 94 -5.86 0.91 -5.19
N ASP A 95 -6.71 0.59 -6.17
CA ASP A 95 -7.07 -0.79 -6.50
C ASP A 95 -5.82 -1.63 -6.86
N ALA A 96 -4.89 -1.04 -7.62
CA ALA A 96 -3.64 -1.69 -7.99
C ALA A 96 -2.71 -1.92 -6.79
N GLU A 97 -2.63 -0.97 -5.85
CA GLU A 97 -1.85 -1.10 -4.62
C GLU A 97 -2.45 -2.15 -3.69
N GLU A 98 -3.77 -2.16 -3.51
CA GLU A 98 -4.46 -3.17 -2.70
C GLU A 98 -4.27 -4.58 -3.29
N ALA A 99 -4.39 -4.75 -4.61
CA ALA A 99 -4.11 -6.02 -5.26
C ALA A 99 -2.65 -6.48 -5.06
N TYR A 100 -1.70 -5.55 -5.13
CA TYR A 100 -0.29 -5.83 -4.85
C TYR A 100 -0.07 -6.30 -3.40
N LEU A 101 -0.68 -5.63 -2.42
CA LEU A 101 -0.57 -6.00 -1.00
C LEU A 101 -1.16 -7.39 -0.72
N ILE A 102 -2.31 -7.71 -1.31
CA ILE A 102 -2.94 -9.04 -1.19
C ILE A 102 -1.99 -10.13 -1.73
N THR A 103 -1.48 -9.96 -2.94
CA THR A 103 -0.58 -10.96 -3.56
C THR A 103 0.74 -11.10 -2.80
N LYS A 104 1.29 -10.01 -2.29
CA LYS A 104 2.49 -10.01 -1.44
C LYS A 104 2.27 -10.79 -0.15
N SER A 105 1.14 -10.57 0.54
CA SER A 105 0.80 -11.29 1.76
C SER A 105 0.62 -12.80 1.56
N MET A 106 0.07 -13.21 0.41
CA MET A 106 -0.05 -14.63 0.05
C MET A 106 1.31 -15.28 -0.20
N LYS A 107 2.23 -14.55 -0.83
CA LYS A 107 3.60 -15.03 -1.07
C LYS A 107 4.39 -15.16 0.24
N ASP A 108 4.27 -14.19 1.14
CA ASP A 108 4.96 -14.22 2.42
C ASP A 108 4.38 -15.29 3.38
N ARG A 109 3.11 -15.70 3.20
CA ARG A 109 2.49 -16.80 3.94
C ARG A 109 2.82 -18.20 3.38
N SER A 110 3.43 -18.30 2.19
CA SER A 110 3.72 -19.56 1.51
C SER A 110 5.18 -20.02 1.61
N GLU A 111 5.96 -19.48 2.55
CA GLU A 111 7.19 -20.13 3.02
C GLU A 111 6.88 -21.08 4.21
N PRO A 112 6.75 -22.40 3.98
CA PRO A 112 6.92 -23.36 5.06
C PRO A 112 8.41 -23.62 5.26
N GLU A 113 8.95 -23.16 6.39
CA GLU A 113 10.08 -23.85 7.00
C GLU A 113 9.69 -25.32 7.28
N SER A 114 10.67 -26.22 7.09
CA SER A 114 10.67 -27.64 7.43
C SER A 114 10.05 -28.64 6.44
N ASN A 115 10.90 -29.26 5.61
CA ASN A 115 10.98 -30.72 5.62
C ASN A 115 12.39 -31.21 5.22
N LYS A 116 13.37 -31.06 6.12
CA LYS A 116 14.53 -31.95 6.14
C LYS A 116 14.03 -33.35 6.51
N ARG A 117 13.66 -34.15 5.52
CA ARG A 117 13.49 -35.61 5.65
C ARG A 117 14.10 -36.31 4.43
N LYS A 118 15.43 -36.42 4.42
CA LYS A 118 16.11 -37.65 3.96
C LYS A 118 16.43 -38.34 5.28
N ILE A 119 15.85 -39.48 5.65
CA ILE A 119 16.09 -40.84 5.14
C ILE A 119 14.87 -41.71 5.53
N PRO A 120 14.45 -42.68 4.70
CA PRO A 120 14.77 -44.10 4.96
C PRO A 120 15.36 -44.74 3.68
N GLY A 121 16.45 -45.52 3.72
CA GLY A 121 16.43 -46.92 4.14
C GLY A 121 15.75 -47.77 3.07
N GLU A 122 16.49 -48.69 2.44
CA GLU A 122 16.12 -49.68 1.37
C GLU A 122 16.17 -49.17 -0.10
N LEU A 123 16.99 -49.68 -1.04
CA LEU A 123 17.84 -50.88 -1.15
C LEU A 123 19.08 -50.54 -2.01
N GLU A 124 20.28 -50.81 -1.48
CA GLU A 124 21.53 -50.80 -2.25
C GLU A 124 21.65 -52.12 -3.05
N PRO A 125 22.00 -52.10 -4.35
CA PRO A 125 22.37 -53.32 -5.05
C PRO A 125 23.72 -53.83 -4.51
N GLN A 126 23.68 -55.02 -3.92
CA GLN A 126 24.86 -55.75 -3.44
C GLN A 126 25.84 -56.02 -4.59
N ASN A 127 26.87 -55.19 -4.71
CA ASN A 127 28.06 -55.52 -5.50
C ASN A 127 29.05 -56.25 -4.58
N ASN A 128 28.91 -57.57 -4.50
CA ASN A 128 29.87 -58.44 -3.84
C ASN A 128 31.18 -58.44 -4.62
N ARG A 129 32.09 -57.50 -4.28
CA ARG A 129 33.52 -57.63 -4.54
C ARG A 129 34.08 -58.76 -3.67
N GLY A 130 33.96 -59.98 -4.18
CA GLY A 130 34.72 -61.13 -3.74
C GLY A 130 36.22 -60.89 -3.97
N LYS A 131 36.98 -61.31 -2.97
CA LYS A 131 38.34 -60.88 -2.66
C LYS A 131 39.40 -61.35 -3.66
N LEU A 132 40.43 -60.52 -3.76
CA LEU A 132 41.77 -60.85 -4.23
C LEU A 132 42.29 -62.10 -3.50
N THR A 133 42.67 -63.13 -4.25
CA THR A 133 43.71 -64.07 -3.83
C THR A 133 44.77 -64.04 -4.93
N GLN A 134 45.93 -63.52 -4.60
CA GLN A 134 47.17 -63.70 -5.34
C GLN A 134 47.84 -65.00 -4.85
N ASP A 135 48.76 -65.49 -5.69
CA ASP A 135 49.75 -66.55 -5.44
C ASP A 135 49.23 -68.00 -5.36
N GLU A 136 49.89 -69.02 -5.90
CA GLU A 136 51.11 -69.16 -6.72
C GLU A 136 51.16 -70.63 -7.18
N THR A 137 51.82 -70.88 -8.32
CA THR A 137 52.76 -72.01 -8.55
C THR A 137 52.29 -73.46 -8.30
N ARG A 138 51.99 -74.23 -9.36
CA ARG A 138 52.95 -75.07 -10.12
C ARG A 138 52.24 -76.07 -11.03
#